data_AF-A0A0D2W9S7-F1
#
_entry.id   AF-A0A0D2W9S7-F1
#
_cell.length_a   1.000
_cell.length_b   1.000
_cell.length_c   1.000
_cell.angle_alpha   90.00
_cell.angle_beta   90.00
_cell.angle_gamma   90.00
#
_symmetry.space_group_name_H-M   'P 1'
#
loop_
_entity.id
_entity.type
_entity.pdbx_description
1 polymer ?
#
loop_
_entity_poly.entity_id
_entity_poly.type
_entity_poly.pdbx_seq_one_letter_code
_entity_poly.pdbx_strand_id
1 'polypeptide(L)'
;MASSPNQWREANVQEKAPYGIPPFLSCNSVYLILQGPDLVIHQSKECLDRMGEWCQNHHGASGLTQKVLESTVSEREAEKQVIEFVKRNVGTYTPHIAGNSIYMDFLFLKKYMPDLASLFSHVVVDVSSIRALCMRWYPKDQENAPLKEKKHRAMDDIKESILELKYFKETIFKAKSKK
;
A
#
# COMPACT_ATOMS: atom_id res chain seq x y z
N MET A 1 13.78 -3.45 11.16
CA MET A 1 13.73 -2.21 11.97
C MET A 1 12.26 -1.89 12.16
N ALA A 2 11.75 -2.11 13.38
CA ALA A 2 10.36 -1.87 13.71
C ALA A 2 10.12 -0.36 13.78
N SER A 3 9.24 0.14 12.92
CA SER A 3 8.87 1.55 12.86
C SER A 3 8.10 1.96 14.11
N SER A 4 8.52 3.06 14.72
CA SER A 4 7.95 3.61 15.95
C SER A 4 6.50 4.08 15.74
N PRO A 5 5.60 3.98 16.75
CA PRO A 5 4.21 4.45 16.70
C PRO A 5 4.04 5.92 16.27
N ASN A 6 5.10 6.72 16.34
CA ASN A 6 5.11 8.13 15.99
C ASN A 6 5.40 8.43 14.50
N GLN A 7 5.88 7.47 13.71
CA GLN A 7 6.27 7.67 12.30
C GLN A 7 5.12 7.91 11.29
N TRP A 8 3.89 8.04 11.77
CA TRP A 8 2.69 8.01 10.92
C TRP A 8 1.73 9.18 11.11
N ARG A 9 2.10 10.19 11.91
CA ARG A 9 1.50 11.53 11.80
C ARG A 9 1.93 12.27 10.52
N GLU A 10 2.51 11.52 9.59
CA GLU A 10 3.48 11.98 8.62
C GLU A 10 3.07 11.40 7.27
N ALA A 11 2.24 12.17 6.57
CA ALA A 11 2.23 12.24 5.13
C ALA A 11 2.27 10.91 4.35
N ASN A 12 1.13 10.23 4.26
CA ASN A 12 0.69 9.56 3.03
C ASN A 12 -0.73 9.03 3.28
N VAL A 13 -1.72 9.78 2.80
CA VAL A 13 -2.88 9.13 2.17
C VAL A 13 -2.72 9.29 0.66
N GLN A 14 -1.52 8.94 0.18
CA GLN A 14 -1.43 8.23 -1.08
C GLN A 14 -1.86 6.76 -0.86
N GLU A 15 -2.88 6.52 -0.03
CA GLU A 15 -3.33 5.18 0.32
C GLU A 15 -3.93 4.56 -0.92
N LYS A 16 -3.11 3.71 -1.53
CA LYS A 16 -3.40 2.28 -1.70
C LYS A 16 -4.91 2.04 -1.69
N ALA A 17 -5.56 2.42 -2.78
CA ALA A 17 -6.93 2.02 -2.96
C ALA A 17 -7.02 0.49 -2.82
N PRO A 18 -8.03 -0.07 -2.12
CA PRO A 18 -8.33 -1.47 -2.18
C PRO A 18 -8.44 -1.90 -3.63
N TYR A 19 -7.57 -2.83 -3.99
CA TYR A 19 -7.94 -3.75 -5.04
C TYR A 19 -8.98 -4.69 -4.47
N GLY A 20 -10.23 -4.32 -4.67
CA GLY A 20 -11.18 -5.31 -5.09
C GLY A 20 -11.18 -5.35 -6.61
N ILE A 21 -10.86 -6.52 -7.18
CA ILE A 21 -11.70 -7.28 -8.13
C ILE A 21 -11.39 -8.76 -7.90
N PRO A 22 -12.41 -9.61 -7.65
CA PRO A 22 -12.50 -10.79 -8.49
C PRO A 22 -13.89 -10.83 -9.13
N PRO A 23 -13.92 -11.12 -10.43
CA PRO A 23 -14.13 -12.51 -10.75
C PRO A 23 -12.95 -12.98 -11.59
N PHE A 24 -12.39 -14.11 -11.18
CA PHE A 24 -11.27 -14.76 -11.80
C PHE A 24 -9.91 -14.06 -11.62
N LEU A 25 -9.05 -14.71 -10.83
CA LEU A 25 -7.74 -15.11 -11.36
C LEU A 25 -7.98 -15.90 -12.66
N SER A 26 -8.44 -15.22 -13.72
CA SER A 26 -8.57 -15.80 -15.03
C SER A 26 -7.14 -15.85 -15.51
N CYS A 27 -6.75 -17.04 -15.88
CA CYS A 27 -5.58 -17.26 -16.69
C CYS A 27 -5.72 -16.38 -17.95
N ASN A 28 -5.31 -15.10 -17.88
CA ASN A 28 -4.95 -14.20 -19.00
C ASN A 28 -4.55 -12.78 -18.49
N SER A 29 -3.28 -12.66 -18.13
CA SER A 29 -2.33 -11.56 -18.42
C SER A 29 -2.60 -10.06 -18.14
N VAL A 30 -3.68 -9.61 -17.49
CA VAL A 30 -3.82 -8.15 -17.24
C VAL A 30 -4.11 -7.83 -15.78
N TYR A 31 -3.09 -7.33 -15.06
CA TYR A 31 -3.32 -6.56 -13.83
C TYR A 31 -3.81 -5.18 -14.26
N LEU A 32 -5.12 -4.93 -14.20
CA LEU A 32 -5.64 -3.59 -14.44
C LEU A 32 -5.25 -2.72 -13.23
N ILE A 33 -4.31 -1.79 -13.44
CA ILE A 33 -3.91 -0.83 -12.41
C ILE A 33 -4.86 0.36 -12.53
N LEU A 34 -5.82 0.42 -11.60
CA LEU A 34 -6.62 1.62 -11.41
C LEU A 34 -5.86 2.55 -10.46
N GLN A 35 -5.61 3.77 -10.91
CA GLN A 35 -4.93 4.76 -10.07
C GLN A 35 -5.97 5.47 -9.20
N GLY A 36 -5.78 5.35 -7.88
CA GLY A 36 -6.55 6.10 -6.90
C GLY A 36 -6.18 7.59 -6.88
N PRO A 37 -6.90 8.40 -6.09
CA PRO A 37 -6.56 9.81 -5.93
C PRO A 37 -5.19 9.96 -5.27
N ASP A 38 -4.36 10.87 -5.81
CA ASP A 38 -3.08 11.26 -5.21
C ASP A 38 -3.33 12.39 -4.22
N LEU A 39 -3.38 12.06 -2.92
CA LEU A 39 -3.74 12.99 -1.85
C LEU A 39 -2.60 13.18 -0.87
N VAL A 40 -2.35 14.44 -0.55
CA VAL A 40 -1.48 14.84 0.56
C VAL A 40 -2.40 15.36 1.65
N ILE A 41 -2.40 14.75 2.84
CA ILE A 41 -3.22 15.21 3.96
C ILE A 41 -2.50 16.32 4.71
N HIS A 42 -3.23 17.36 5.05
CA HIS A 42 -2.76 18.44 5.90
C HIS A 42 -2.46 17.95 7.33
N GLN A 43 -1.29 18.32 7.86
CA GLN A 43 -0.94 18.13 9.27
C GLN A 43 -0.29 19.39 9.82
N SER A 44 -0.53 19.68 11.09
CA SER A 44 0.03 20.87 11.72
C SER A 44 1.55 20.77 11.87
N LYS A 45 2.24 21.91 11.91
CA LYS A 45 3.69 21.94 12.09
C LYS A 45 4.13 21.26 13.38
N GLU A 46 3.39 21.43 14.47
CA GLU A 46 3.68 20.76 15.75
C GLU A 46 3.55 19.24 15.65
N CYS A 47 2.71 18.74 14.73
CA CYS A 47 2.62 17.33 14.40
C CYS A 47 3.91 16.85 13.74
N LEU A 48 4.40 17.60 12.76
CA LEU A 48 5.61 17.30 11.99
C LEU A 48 6.90 17.50 12.81
N ASP A 49 6.92 18.41 13.78
CA ASP A 49 8.10 18.63 14.62
C ASP A 49 8.27 17.50 15.66
N ARG A 50 7.20 16.75 15.97
CA ARG A 50 7.24 15.57 16.87
C ARG A 50 7.68 14.28 16.17
N MET A 51 7.96 14.35 14.87
CA MET A 51 8.41 13.22 14.06
C MET A 51 9.80 12.76 14.50
N GLY A 52 10.12 11.49 14.29
CA GLY A 52 11.48 10.99 14.53
C GLY A 52 12.50 11.59 13.56
N GLU A 53 13.79 11.65 13.94
CA GLU A 53 14.86 12.24 13.13
C GLU A 53 14.92 11.65 11.70
N TRP A 54 14.79 10.33 11.59
CA TRP A 54 14.78 9.65 10.28
C TRP A 54 13.67 10.19 9.38
N CYS A 55 12.49 10.40 9.93
CA CYS A 55 11.35 10.89 9.18
C CYS A 55 11.47 12.35 8.78
N GLN A 56 11.92 13.21 9.70
CA GLN A 56 12.13 14.63 9.40
C GLN A 56 13.12 14.79 8.23
N ASN A 57 14.23 14.06 8.27
CA ASN A 57 15.23 14.06 7.21
C ASN A 57 14.68 13.49 5.90
N HIS A 58 13.99 12.34 5.96
CA HIS A 58 13.48 11.65 4.77
C HIS A 58 12.37 12.44 4.07
N HIS A 59 11.37 12.90 4.82
CA HIS A 59 10.25 13.67 4.29
C HIS A 59 10.67 15.08 3.87
N GLY A 60 11.64 15.68 4.58
CA GLY A 60 12.27 16.93 4.17
C GLY A 60 12.97 16.81 2.81
N ALA A 61 13.81 15.79 2.63
CA ALA A 61 14.53 15.57 1.37
C ALA A 61 13.60 15.28 0.17
N SER A 62 12.47 14.61 0.42
CA SER A 62 11.46 14.35 -0.63
C SER A 62 10.56 15.55 -0.97
N GLY A 63 10.63 16.65 -0.20
CA GLY A 63 9.74 17.80 -0.31
C GLY A 63 8.31 17.55 0.22
N LEU A 64 8.08 16.39 0.85
CA LEU A 64 6.76 16.00 1.34
C LEU A 64 6.32 16.83 2.54
N THR A 65 7.24 17.20 3.43
CA THR A 65 6.95 18.06 4.60
C THR A 65 6.29 19.37 4.17
N GLN A 66 6.81 20.00 3.11
CA GLN A 66 6.26 21.25 2.61
C GLN A 66 4.86 21.06 2.00
N LYS A 67 4.67 20.01 1.20
CA LYS A 67 3.36 19.69 0.60
C LYS A 67 2.29 19.42 1.66
N VAL A 68 2.66 18.83 2.79
CA VAL A 68 1.75 18.55 3.90
C VAL A 68 1.31 19.83 4.58
N LEU A 69 2.23 20.75 4.83
CA LEU A 69 1.92 22.05 5.42
C LEU A 69 1.03 22.90 4.49
N GLU A 70 1.28 22.84 3.18
CA GLU A 70 0.52 23.55 2.16
C GLU A 70 -0.81 22.90 1.80
N SER A 71 -1.00 21.61 2.13
CA SER A 71 -2.23 20.91 1.81
C SER A 71 -3.43 21.50 2.56
N THR A 72 -4.59 21.46 1.90
CA THR A 72 -5.89 21.83 2.47
C THR A 72 -6.80 20.61 2.69
N VAL A 73 -6.32 19.41 2.34
CA VAL A 73 -7.09 18.17 2.44
C VAL A 73 -7.06 17.66 3.87
N SER A 74 -8.23 17.56 4.50
CA SER A 74 -8.37 16.93 5.82
C SER A 74 -8.38 15.41 5.74
N GLU A 75 -8.10 14.73 6.86
CA GLU A 75 -8.20 13.26 6.96
C GLU A 75 -9.58 12.75 6.52
N ARG A 76 -10.65 13.40 6.99
CA ARG A 76 -12.03 13.02 6.65
C ARG A 76 -12.35 13.21 5.16
N GLU A 77 -11.79 14.26 4.55
CA GLU A 77 -11.98 14.51 3.13
C GLU A 77 -11.24 13.48 2.27
N ALA A 78 -10.01 13.16 2.66
CA ALA A 78 -9.25 12.10 2.01
C ALA A 78 -9.95 10.73 2.14
N GLU A 79 -10.44 10.39 3.34
CA GLU A 79 -11.18 9.15 3.59
C GLU A 79 -12.40 9.03 2.66
N LYS A 80 -13.20 10.10 2.52
CA LYS A 80 -14.36 10.11 1.62
C LYS A 80 -13.98 9.89 0.15
N GLN A 81 -12.98 10.61 -0.34
CA GLN A 81 -12.55 10.51 -1.73
C GLN A 81 -12.06 9.09 -2.06
N VAL A 82 -11.31 8.48 -1.14
CA VAL A 82 -10.88 7.09 -1.29
C VAL A 82 -12.08 6.17 -1.24
N ILE A 83 -12.97 6.25 -0.24
CA ILE A 83 -14.20 5.43 -0.16
C ILE A 83 -15.02 5.47 -1.46
N GLU A 84 -15.21 6.65 -2.04
CA GLU A 84 -15.93 6.79 -3.31
C GLU A 84 -15.20 6.12 -4.47
N PHE A 85 -13.88 6.24 -4.53
CA PHE A 85 -13.07 5.52 -5.50
C PHE A 85 -13.23 4.00 -5.32
N VAL A 86 -13.17 3.50 -4.09
CA VAL A 86 -13.34 2.08 -3.78
C VAL A 86 -14.69 1.58 -4.23
N LYS A 87 -15.77 2.23 -3.78
CA LYS A 87 -17.15 1.82 -4.08
C LYS A 87 -17.43 1.79 -5.58
N ARG A 88 -16.88 2.74 -6.34
CA ARG A 88 -17.02 2.79 -7.80
C ARG A 88 -16.36 1.61 -8.52
N ASN A 89 -15.28 1.06 -7.96
CA ASN A 89 -14.48 0.04 -8.64
C ASN A 89 -14.69 -1.39 -8.09
N VAL A 90 -15.16 -1.53 -6.85
CA VAL A 90 -15.20 -2.81 -6.13
C VAL A 90 -16.55 -3.53 -6.27
N GLY A 91 -17.61 -2.88 -6.78
CA GLY A 91 -18.90 -3.56 -6.94
C GLY A 91 -19.46 -4.06 -5.61
N THR A 92 -19.95 -5.31 -5.56
CA THR A 92 -20.71 -5.84 -4.41
C THR A 92 -19.94 -6.78 -3.46
N TYR A 93 -18.66 -7.08 -3.73
CA TYR A 93 -17.89 -7.99 -2.86
C TYR A 93 -16.96 -7.22 -1.92
N THR A 94 -16.48 -7.90 -0.88
CA THR A 94 -15.53 -7.34 0.07
C THR A 94 -14.09 -7.46 -0.46
N PRO A 95 -13.39 -6.35 -0.78
CA PRO A 95 -12.03 -6.33 -1.28
C PRO A 95 -11.02 -6.74 -0.21
N HIS A 96 -9.85 -7.21 -0.64
CA HIS A 96 -8.71 -7.45 0.25
C HIS A 96 -7.69 -6.33 0.06
N ILE A 97 -7.10 -5.83 1.13
CA ILE A 97 -5.97 -4.91 1.04
C ILE A 97 -4.69 -5.70 0.74
N ALA A 98 -3.85 -5.18 -0.16
CA ALA A 98 -2.64 -5.84 -0.62
C ALA A 98 -1.46 -4.88 -0.70
N GLY A 99 -0.27 -5.38 -0.42
CA GLY A 99 0.98 -4.63 -0.55
C GLY A 99 2.11 -5.22 0.29
N ASN A 100 3.27 -4.58 0.25
CA ASN A 100 4.37 -4.94 1.14
C ASN A 100 4.13 -4.42 2.55
N SER A 101 4.22 -5.31 3.54
CA SER A 101 4.07 -4.97 4.95
C SER A 101 2.73 -4.29 5.24
N ILE A 102 1.71 -4.65 4.44
CA ILE A 102 0.42 -3.97 4.36
C ILE A 102 -0.36 -3.98 5.66
N TYR A 103 -0.04 -4.92 6.55
CA TYR A 103 -0.61 -4.97 7.89
C TYR A 103 -0.39 -3.66 8.66
N MET A 104 0.78 -3.02 8.50
CA MET A 104 1.04 -1.73 9.15
C MET A 104 0.09 -0.67 8.62
N ASP A 105 -0.01 -0.49 7.30
CA ASP A 105 -0.96 0.44 6.69
C ASP A 105 -2.41 0.16 7.14
N PHE A 106 -2.80 -1.11 7.21
CA PHE A 106 -4.17 -1.48 7.61
C PHE A 106 -4.48 -1.15 9.08
N LEU A 107 -3.49 -1.23 9.98
CA LEU A 107 -3.66 -0.75 11.35
C LEU A 107 -3.85 0.78 11.41
N PHE A 108 -3.18 1.51 10.52
CA PHE A 108 -3.35 2.96 10.40
C PHE A 108 -4.74 3.32 9.91
N LEU A 109 -5.20 2.68 8.83
CA LEU A 109 -6.57 2.80 8.34
C LEU A 109 -7.59 2.57 9.47
N LYS A 110 -7.46 1.49 10.23
CA LYS A 110 -8.39 1.19 11.34
C LYS A 110 -8.45 2.28 12.41
N LYS A 111 -7.37 3.03 12.60
CA LYS A 111 -7.28 4.07 13.65
C LYS A 111 -7.76 5.44 13.17
N TYR A 112 -7.38 5.83 11.95
CA TYR A 112 -7.59 7.20 11.45
C TYR A 112 -8.66 7.29 10.36
N MET A 113 -8.94 6.19 9.66
CA MET A 113 -9.94 6.08 8.59
C MET A 113 -10.80 4.82 8.75
N PRO A 114 -11.55 4.70 9.87
CA PRO A 114 -12.28 3.49 10.21
C PRO A 114 -13.40 3.17 9.21
N ASP A 115 -14.03 4.17 8.59
CA ASP A 115 -15.08 3.95 7.61
C ASP A 115 -14.49 3.34 6.33
N LEU A 116 -13.31 3.82 5.91
CA LEU A 116 -12.57 3.21 4.81
C LEU A 116 -12.11 1.79 5.16
N ALA A 117 -11.52 1.59 6.35
CA ALA A 117 -11.07 0.29 6.81
C ALA A 117 -12.19 -0.76 6.84
N SER A 118 -13.41 -0.34 7.15
CA SER A 118 -14.60 -1.21 7.20
C SER A 118 -14.99 -1.80 5.84
N LEU A 119 -14.55 -1.19 4.74
CA LEU A 119 -14.82 -1.71 3.40
C LEU A 119 -14.03 -2.99 3.12
N PHE A 120 -12.90 -3.22 3.79
CA PHE A 120 -12.00 -4.32 3.47
C PHE A 120 -12.23 -5.55 4.33
N SER A 121 -11.81 -6.70 3.80
CA SER A 121 -11.67 -7.93 4.58
C SER A 121 -10.64 -7.74 5.69
N HIS A 122 -10.84 -8.44 6.81
CA HIS A 122 -9.82 -8.57 7.85
C HIS A 122 -8.60 -9.37 7.36
N VAL A 123 -8.76 -10.15 6.29
CA VAL A 123 -7.69 -10.88 5.63
C VAL A 123 -6.95 -9.94 4.69
N VAL A 124 -5.62 -9.93 4.79
CA VAL A 124 -4.74 -9.07 4.00
C VAL A 124 -3.83 -9.92 3.11
N VAL A 125 -3.45 -9.38 1.95
CA VAL A 125 -2.47 -9.99 1.05
C VAL A 125 -1.13 -9.29 1.25
N ASP A 126 -0.32 -9.83 2.17
CA ASP A 126 1.00 -9.27 2.48
C ASP A 126 2.10 -9.89 1.61
N VAL A 127 2.61 -9.11 0.66
CA VAL A 127 3.69 -9.51 -0.26
C VAL A 127 5.00 -9.76 0.50
N SER A 128 5.23 -9.05 1.60
CA SER A 128 6.43 -9.24 2.44
C SER A 128 6.44 -10.61 3.12
N SER A 129 5.25 -11.14 3.46
CA SER A 129 5.11 -12.49 4.00
C SER A 129 5.50 -13.55 2.96
N ILE A 130 5.06 -13.38 1.71
CA ILE A 130 5.43 -14.28 0.60
C ILE A 130 6.93 -14.22 0.33
N ARG A 131 7.52 -13.02 0.33
CA ARG A 131 8.97 -12.85 0.21
C ARG A 131 9.73 -13.57 1.30
N ALA A 132 9.29 -13.48 2.56
CA ALA A 132 9.94 -14.16 3.67
C ALA A 132 9.91 -15.70 3.50
N LEU A 133 8.81 -16.24 2.99
CA LEU A 133 8.71 -17.66 2.63
C LEU A 133 9.63 -18.02 1.45
N CYS A 134 9.65 -17.19 0.40
CA CYS A 134 10.53 -17.37 -0.76
C CYS A 134 12.00 -17.43 -0.35
N MET A 135 12.45 -16.49 0.49
CA MET A 135 13.82 -16.45 1.04
C MET A 135 14.22 -17.76 1.73
N ARG A 136 13.29 -18.45 2.40
CA ARG A 136 13.60 -19.64 3.20
C ARG A 136 13.38 -20.95 2.44
N TRP A 137 12.39 -20.99 1.56
CA TRP A 137 12.00 -22.21 0.86
C TRP A 137 12.54 -22.28 -0.57
N TYR A 138 12.81 -21.13 -1.19
CA TYR A 138 13.21 -20.99 -2.59
C TYR A 138 14.35 -19.96 -2.77
N PRO A 139 15.52 -20.18 -2.15
CA PRO A 139 16.60 -19.19 -2.12
C PRO A 139 17.11 -18.80 -3.52
N LYS A 140 17.13 -19.74 -4.48
CA LYS A 140 17.53 -19.48 -5.87
C LYS A 140 16.55 -18.58 -6.61
N ASP A 141 15.25 -18.76 -6.38
CA ASP A 141 14.22 -17.89 -6.97
C ASP A 141 14.27 -16.50 -6.32
N GLN A 142 14.52 -16.43 -5.00
CA GLN A 142 14.66 -15.15 -4.32
C GLN A 142 15.82 -14.29 -4.87
N GLU A 143 16.94 -14.89 -5.29
CA GLU A 143 18.05 -14.17 -5.94
C GLU A 143 17.65 -13.53 -7.27
N ASN A 144 16.65 -14.10 -7.94
CA ASN A 144 16.12 -13.61 -9.21
C ASN A 144 14.89 -12.70 -9.04
N ALA A 145 14.48 -12.42 -7.80
CA ALA A 145 13.36 -11.53 -7.53
C ALA A 145 13.68 -10.09 -7.95
N PRO A 146 12.68 -9.31 -8.43
CA PRO A 146 12.88 -7.92 -8.83
C PRO A 146 13.51 -7.07 -7.71
N LEU A 147 14.53 -6.29 -8.04
CA LEU A 147 15.12 -5.31 -7.12
C LEU A 147 14.16 -4.13 -6.94
N LYS A 148 14.03 -3.66 -5.70
CA LYS A 148 13.27 -2.46 -5.37
C LYS A 148 14.15 -1.24 -5.60
N GLU A 149 13.70 -0.33 -6.45
CA GLU A 149 14.44 0.90 -6.76
C GLU A 149 14.26 1.95 -5.65
N LYS A 150 13.36 1.71 -4.68
CA LYS A 150 13.13 2.58 -3.50
C LYS A 150 13.00 4.04 -3.91
N LYS A 151 12.19 4.33 -4.92
CA LYS A 151 12.00 5.70 -5.44
C LYS A 151 11.15 6.60 -4.51
N HIS A 152 10.80 6.13 -3.32
CA HIS A 152 10.22 6.88 -2.20
C HIS A 152 8.92 7.67 -2.53
N ARG A 153 8.15 7.20 -3.52
CA ARG A 153 6.79 7.67 -3.79
C ARG A 153 5.83 6.51 -3.66
N ALA A 154 4.66 6.72 -3.03
CA ALA A 154 3.77 5.59 -2.72
C ALA A 154 3.27 4.89 -3.98
N MET A 155 3.00 5.63 -5.06
CA MET A 155 2.60 5.02 -6.34
C MET A 155 3.69 4.15 -6.98
N ASP A 156 4.96 4.51 -6.79
CA ASP A 156 6.07 3.70 -7.29
C ASP A 156 6.24 2.44 -6.40
N ASP A 157 6.13 2.58 -5.09
CA ASP A 157 6.15 1.45 -4.14
C ASP A 157 5.00 0.45 -4.37
N ILE A 158 3.82 0.94 -4.76
CA ILE A 158 2.67 0.09 -5.14
C ILE A 158 2.99 -0.73 -6.39
N LYS A 159 3.55 -0.08 -7.43
CA LYS A 159 3.94 -0.78 -8.67
C LYS A 159 5.01 -1.84 -8.39
N GLU A 160 6.01 -1.51 -7.57
CA GLU A 160 7.03 -2.47 -7.15
C GLU A 160 6.40 -3.66 -6.40
N SER A 161 5.45 -3.42 -5.49
CA SER A 161 4.73 -4.48 -4.77
C SER A 161 3.98 -5.42 -5.72
N ILE A 162 3.34 -4.86 -6.77
CA ILE A 162 2.60 -5.64 -7.78
C ILE A 162 3.56 -6.50 -8.60
N LEU A 163 4.69 -5.93 -9.03
CA LEU A 163 5.70 -6.66 -9.79
C LEU A 163 6.31 -7.79 -8.97
N GLU A 164 6.60 -7.55 -7.69
CA GLU A 164 7.11 -8.56 -6.75
C GLU A 164 6.09 -9.70 -6.55
N LEU A 165 4.80 -9.38 -6.34
CA LEU A 165 3.76 -10.39 -6.21
C LEU A 165 3.54 -11.18 -7.52
N LYS A 166 3.59 -10.51 -8.67
CA LYS A 166 3.50 -11.16 -9.98
C LYS A 166 4.65 -12.15 -10.15
N TYR A 167 5.87 -11.75 -9.81
CA TYR A 167 7.04 -12.61 -9.85
C TYR A 167 6.82 -13.87 -9.01
N PHE A 168 6.45 -13.73 -7.73
CA PHE A 168 6.23 -14.89 -6.86
C PHE A 168 5.13 -15.82 -7.38
N LYS A 169 4.03 -15.27 -7.90
CA LYS A 169 2.94 -16.06 -8.51
C LYS A 169 3.43 -16.93 -9.67
N GLU A 170 4.38 -16.44 -10.45
CA GLU A 170 4.92 -17.12 -11.63
C GLU A 170 6.03 -18.13 -11.27
N THR A 171 6.75 -17.93 -10.17
CA THR A 171 7.91 -18.75 -9.80
C THR A 171 7.65 -19.78 -8.71
N ILE A 172 7.05 -19.38 -7.58
CA ILE A 172 6.96 -20.24 -6.38
C ILE A 172 5.57 -20.85 -6.14
N PHE A 173 4.53 -20.33 -6.81
CA PHE A 173 3.19 -20.92 -6.73
C PHE A 173 2.98 -21.97 -7.81
N LYS A 174 2.24 -23.04 -7.47
CA LYS A 174 1.89 -24.10 -8.41
C LYS A 174 1.14 -23.52 -9.61
N ALA A 175 1.63 -23.82 -10.81
CA ALA A 175 0.95 -23.46 -12.05
C ALA A 175 -0.49 -24.01 -12.05
N LYS A 176 -1.44 -23.21 -12.54
CA LYS A 176 -2.81 -23.69 -12.74
C LYS A 176 -2.78 -24.79 -13.79
N SER A 177 -3.19 -25.99 -13.40
CA SER A 177 -3.44 -27.08 -14.34
C SER A 177 -4.55 -26.62 -15.29
N LYS A 178 -4.30 -26.70 -16.60
CA LYS A 178 -5.35 -26.58 -17.61
C LYS A 178 -6.23 -27.82 -17.46
N LYS A 179 -7.35 -27.67 -16.74
CA LYS A 179 -8.48 -28.60 -16.83
C LYS A 179 -9.40 -28.14 -17.93
#